data_AF-A0A1H4WI63-F1
#
_entry.id   AF-A0A1H4WI63-F1
#
_cell.length_a   1.000
_cell.length_b   1.000
_cell.length_c   1.000
_cell.angle_alpha   90.00
_cell.angle_beta   90.00
_cell.angle_gamma   90.00
#
_symmetry.space_group_name_H-M   'P 1'
#
loop_
_entity.id
_entity.type
_entity.pdbx_description
1 polymer ?
#
loop_
_entity_poly.entity_id
_entity_poly.type
_entity_poly.pdbx_seq_one_letter_code
_entity_poly.pdbx_strand_id
1 'polypeptide(L)' 'MTTRRDEAQPVGEPDHDVGGDPVCWLDRVCPDCGLFLTDHAASTCPRCGSARDR' A
#
# COMPACT_ATOMS: atom_id res chain seq x y z
N MET A 1 -10.82 -37.60 25.41
CA MET A 1 -9.48 -37.36 24.85
C MET A 1 -9.55 -36.05 24.07
N THR A 2 -9.43 -34.91 24.75
CA THR A 2 -9.45 -33.57 24.13
C THR A 2 -8.01 -33.19 23.80
N THR A 3 -7.62 -33.30 22.53
CA THR A 3 -6.31 -32.82 22.07
C THR A 3 -6.30 -31.29 22.10
N ARG A 4 -5.25 -30.75 22.72
CA ARG A 4 -5.05 -29.35 23.08
C ARG A 4 -5.11 -28.46 21.84
N ARG A 5 -6.20 -27.70 21.72
CA ARG A 5 -6.38 -26.63 20.74
C ARG A 5 -5.66 -25.36 21.25
N ASP A 6 -4.35 -25.43 21.43
CA ASP A 6 -3.54 -24.29 21.88
C ASP A 6 -2.06 -24.54 21.56
N GLU A 7 -1.74 -24.49 20.28
CA GLU A 7 -0.38 -24.31 19.78
C GLU A 7 -0.41 -23.06 18.90
N ALA A 8 -0.52 -21.90 19.57
CA ALA A 8 -0.20 -20.63 18.93
C ALA A 8 1.27 -20.74 18.50
N GLN A 9 1.48 -20.90 17.19
CA GLN A 9 2.82 -20.89 16.62
C GLN A 9 3.57 -19.65 17.11
N PRO A 10 4.85 -19.76 17.47
CA PRO A 10 5.64 -18.60 17.84
C PRO A 10 5.61 -17.62 16.66
N VAL A 11 5.08 -16.42 16.88
CA VAL A 11 5.28 -15.30 15.96
C VAL A 11 6.79 -15.12 15.88
N GLY A 12 7.36 -15.52 14.74
CA GLY A 12 8.76 -15.30 14.42
C GLY A 12 9.08 -13.82 14.60
N GLU A 13 10.33 -13.55 14.99
CA GLU A 13 10.87 -12.20 15.16
C GLU A 13 10.38 -11.27 14.04
N PRO A 14 10.02 -10.01 14.35
CA PRO A 14 9.59 -9.09 13.32
C PRO A 14 10.68 -9.02 12.26
N ASP A 15 10.36 -9.50 11.07
CA ASP A 15 11.20 -9.37 9.88
C ASP A 15 11.39 -7.87 9.66
N HIS A 16 12.51 -7.35 10.14
CA HIS A 16 12.85 -5.92 10.06
C HIS A 16 13.10 -5.47 8.60
N ASP A 17 13.01 -6.41 7.66
CA ASP A 17 13.16 -6.22 6.23
C ASP A 17 11.82 -6.08 5.48
N VAL A 18 10.67 -6.12 6.17
CA VAL A 18 9.38 -5.70 5.58
C VAL A 18 9.35 -4.17 5.47
N GLY A 19 10.14 -3.65 4.53
CA GLY A 19 10.14 -2.25 4.14
C GLY A 19 8.81 -1.86 3.51
N GLY A 20 8.19 -0.81 4.05
CA GLY A 20 6.98 -0.21 3.49
C GLY A 20 7.26 0.70 2.28
N ASP A 21 6.19 1.17 1.67
CA ASP A 21 6.25 2.15 0.60
C ASP A 21 6.65 3.54 1.15
N PRO A 22 7.63 4.25 0.56
CA PRO A 22 8.08 5.53 1.08
C PRO A 22 6.98 6.59 0.96
N VAL A 23 6.79 7.40 2.00
CA VAL A 23 5.68 8.39 2.07
C VAL A 23 5.66 9.37 0.89
N CYS A 24 6.82 9.67 0.30
CA CYS A 24 6.89 10.55 -0.88
C CYS A 24 6.20 9.98 -2.13
N TRP A 25 5.88 8.69 -2.16
CA TRP A 25 5.12 8.06 -3.25
C TRP A 25 3.62 8.31 -3.14
N LEU A 26 3.12 8.76 -1.99
CA LEU A 26 1.70 9.12 -1.82
C LEU A 26 1.29 10.29 -2.74
N ASP A 27 2.20 11.20 -3.06
CA ASP A 27 2.01 12.28 -4.05
C ASP A 27 1.67 11.74 -5.46
N ARG A 28 2.12 10.52 -5.76
CA ARG A 28 1.84 9.85 -7.04
C ARG A 28 0.53 9.08 -7.03
N VAL A 29 -0.16 9.01 -5.90
CA VAL A 29 -1.47 8.37 -5.80
C VAL A 29 -2.54 9.40 -6.12
N CYS A 30 -3.45 9.07 -7.04
CA CYS A 30 -4.61 9.92 -7.32
C CYS A 30 -5.49 10.02 -6.06
N PRO A 31 -5.77 11.22 -5.54
CA PRO A 31 -6.54 11.39 -4.30
C PRO A 31 -8.01 10.97 -4.45
N ASP A 32 -8.54 10.99 -5.68
CA ASP A 32 -9.93 10.61 -5.97
C ASP A 32 -10.14 9.09 -6.02
N CYS A 33 -9.24 8.35 -6.68
CA CYS A 33 -9.46 6.92 -6.99
C CYS A 33 -8.39 5.97 -6.48
N GLY A 34 -7.33 6.48 -5.86
CA GLY A 34 -6.24 5.68 -5.30
C GLY A 34 -5.33 5.01 -6.34
N LEU A 35 -5.43 5.35 -7.63
CA LEU A 35 -4.51 4.83 -8.65
C LEU A 35 -3.10 5.39 -8.41
N PHE A 36 -2.12 4.49 -8.33
CA PHE A 36 -0.72 4.88 -8.42
C PHE A 36 -0.34 5.30 -9.85
N LEU A 37 0.11 6.54 -10.01
CA LEU A 37 0.45 7.11 -11.30
C LEU A 37 1.91 6.79 -11.64
N THR A 38 2.10 6.02 -12.71
CA THR A 38 3.43 5.75 -13.28
C THR A 38 4.02 6.98 -13.97
N ASP A 39 3.17 7.77 -14.63
CA ASP A 39 3.57 9.05 -15.22
C ASP A 39 3.21 10.21 -14.29
N HIS A 40 4.23 10.83 -13.71
CA HIS A 40 4.04 11.94 -12.76
C HIS A 40 3.74 13.27 -13.45
N ALA A 41 3.90 13.37 -14.77
CA ALA A 41 3.66 14.58 -15.55
C ALA A 41 2.22 14.68 -16.07
N ALA A 42 1.47 13.56 -16.07
CA ALA A 42 0.07 13.51 -16.47
C ALA A 42 -0.77 14.53 -15.70
N SER A 43 -1.50 15.38 -16.42
CA SER A 43 -2.39 16.39 -15.84
C SER A 43 -3.73 15.82 -15.37
N THR A 44 -4.09 14.61 -15.81
CA THR A 44 -5.34 13.92 -15.50
C THR A 44 -5.08 12.44 -15.17
N CYS A 45 -5.91 11.87 -14.29
CA CYS A 45 -5.81 10.47 -13.95
C CYS A 45 -6.32 9.59 -15.11
N PRO A 46 -5.54 8.60 -15.59
CA PRO A 46 -5.97 7.74 -16.70
C PRO A 46 -7.09 6.75 -16.32
N ARG A 47 -7.35 6.57 -15.01
CA ARG A 47 -8.41 5.67 -14.53
C ARG A 47 -9.74 6.37 -14.28
N CYS A 48 -9.75 7.50 -13.58
CA CYS A 48 -10.99 8.20 -13.21
C CYS A 48 -11.22 9.52 -13.96
N GLY A 49 -10.21 10.06 -14.65
CA GLY A 49 -10.31 11.32 -15.39
C GLY A 49 -10.18 12.59 -14.53
N SER A 50 -10.09 12.49 -13.20
CA SER A 50 -9.91 13.66 -12.32
C SER A 50 -8.63 14.43 -12.67
N ALA A 51 -8.70 15.76 -12.59
CA ALA A 51 -7.53 16.61 -12.73
C ALA A 51 -6.55 16.38 -11.56
N ARG A 52 -5.25 16.46 -11.83
CA ARG A 52 -4.25 16.48 -10.76
C ARG A 52 -4.11 17.90 -10.23
N ASP A 53 -4.48 18.09 -8.97
CA ASP A 53 -4.06 19.23 -8.17
C ASP A 53 -2.54 19.05 -7.96
N ARG A 54 -1.73 19.95 -8.51
CA ARG A 54 -0.26 19.87 -8.47
C ARG A 54 0.29 21.03 -7.67
#